data_AF-A0A4Y9EJV0-F1
#
_entry.id   AF-A0A4Y9EJV0-F1
#
_cell.length_a   1.000
_cell.length_b   1.000
_cell.length_c   1.000
_cell.angle_alpha   90.00
_cell.angle_beta   90.00
_cell.angle_gamma   90.00
#
_symmetry.space_group_name_H-M   'P 1'
#
loop_
_entity.id
_entity.type
_entity.pdbx_description
1 polymer ?
#
loop_
_entity_poly.entity_id
_entity_poly.type
_entity_poly.pdbx_seq_one_letter_code
_entity_poly.pdbx_strand_id
1 'polypeptide(L)'
;MGTRLQSYLKRAVGVAASLAIGLTVVAINNTVWAVSQDFPLTELWGEATLFQVMTASSPFLVLSIFGISACRSWIVGLSLTVALWGYYLWDTTHYKGGGANIGLGILLLFSPVPITIASLAALATYGNRRAADGVDADR
;
A
#
# COMPACT_ATOMS: atom_id res chain seq x y z
N MET A 1 17.03 -22.89 19.37
CA MET A 1 17.51 -22.20 18.15
C MET A 1 16.40 -21.90 17.11
N GLY A 2 15.19 -22.47 17.19
CA GLY A 2 14.15 -22.33 16.15
C GLY A 2 13.28 -21.06 16.14
N THR A 3 13.07 -20.39 17.28
CA THR A 3 12.08 -19.29 17.38
C THR A 3 12.49 -18.00 16.68
N ARG A 4 13.79 -17.67 16.69
CA ARG A 4 14.32 -16.46 16.01
C ARG A 4 14.29 -16.61 14.49
N LEU A 5 14.72 -17.76 13.96
CA LEU A 5 14.71 -18.05 12.53
C LEU A 5 13.29 -17.95 11.95
N GLN A 6 12.31 -18.53 12.64
CA GLN A 6 10.91 -18.46 12.22
C GLN A 6 10.37 -17.02 12.18
N SER A 7 10.78 -16.17 13.14
CA SER A 7 10.42 -14.75 13.15
C SER A 7 11.01 -14.00 11.94
N TYR A 8 12.29 -14.24 11.63
CA TYR A 8 12.94 -13.64 10.46
C TYR A 8 12.28 -14.06 9.15
N LEU A 9 11.95 -15.35 8.99
CA LEU A 9 11.26 -15.86 7.80
C LEU A 9 9.89 -15.20 7.61
N LYS A 10 9.11 -15.04 8.69
CA LYS A 10 7.81 -14.34 8.63
C LYS A 10 7.95 -12.89 8.18
N ARG A 11 8.96 -12.17 8.68
CA ARG A 11 9.23 -10.78 8.26
C ARG A 11 9.67 -10.71 6.80
N ALA A 12 10.52 -11.63 6.35
CA ALA A 12 10.96 -11.69 4.96
C ALA A 12 9.79 -11.91 3.99
N VAL A 13 8.88 -12.83 4.33
CA VAL A 13 7.65 -13.05 3.54
C VAL A 13 6.77 -11.79 3.51
N GLY A 14 6.61 -11.10 4.64
CA GLY A 14 5.88 -9.83 4.69
C GLY A 14 6.49 -8.74 3.80
N VAL A 15 7.83 -8.60 3.82
CA VAL A 15 8.55 -7.65 2.97
C VAL A 15 8.33 -7.98 1.49
N ALA A 16 8.46 -9.25 1.10
CA ALA A 16 8.21 -9.69 -0.27
C ALA A 16 6.76 -9.38 -0.70
N ALA A 17 5.77 -9.67 0.16
CA ALA A 17 4.37 -9.34 -0.11
C ALA A 17 4.14 -7.84 -0.26
N SER A 18 4.80 -7.01 0.56
CA SER A 18 4.70 -5.55 0.52
C SER A 18 5.20 -4.98 -0.81
N LEU A 19 6.35 -5.47 -1.28
CA LEU A 19 6.92 -5.09 -2.58
C LEU A 19 6.02 -5.56 -3.73
N ALA A 20 5.47 -6.78 -3.65
CA ALA A 20 4.54 -7.29 -4.64
C ALA A 20 3.27 -6.43 -4.73
N ILE A 21 2.75 -5.94 -3.61
CA ILE A 21 1.61 -5.02 -3.58
C ILE A 21 1.95 -3.73 -4.33
N GLY A 22 3.06 -3.06 -3.98
CA GLY A 22 3.42 -1.81 -4.63
C GLY A 22 3.72 -1.97 -6.12
N LEU A 23 4.40 -3.06 -6.51
CA LEU A 23 4.63 -3.39 -7.91
C LEU A 23 3.31 -3.59 -8.66
N THR A 24 2.35 -4.31 -8.06
CA THR A 24 1.03 -4.54 -8.67
C THR A 24 0.25 -3.24 -8.85
N VAL A 25 0.23 -2.37 -7.83
CA VAL A 25 -0.45 -1.07 -7.89
C VAL A 25 0.11 -0.21 -9.02
N VAL A 26 1.44 -0.11 -9.11
CA VAL A 26 2.11 0.70 -10.13
C VAL A 26 1.96 0.09 -11.53
N ALA A 27 2.06 -1.24 -11.66
CA ALA A 27 1.85 -1.92 -12.93
C ALA A 27 0.44 -1.67 -13.48
N ILE A 28 -0.59 -1.76 -12.63
CA ILE A 28 -1.97 -1.46 -13.02
C ILE A 28 -2.10 0.01 -13.45
N ASN A 29 -1.56 0.95 -12.67
CA ASN A 29 -1.62 2.38 -12.99
C ASN A 29 -0.97 2.69 -14.33
N ASN A 30 0.27 2.24 -14.53
CA ASN A 30 1.00 2.48 -15.77
C ASN A 30 0.32 1.82 -16.96
N THR A 31 -0.23 0.62 -16.80
CA THR A 31 -0.95 -0.08 -17.88
C THR A 31 -2.20 0.69 -18.30
N VAL A 32 -3.03 1.09 -17.33
CA VAL A 32 -4.26 1.84 -17.65
C VAL A 32 -3.93 3.20 -18.25
N TRP A 33 -2.92 3.90 -17.73
CA TRP A 33 -2.52 5.18 -18.27
C TRP A 33 -1.99 5.07 -19.70
N ALA A 34 -1.09 4.12 -19.98
CA ALA A 34 -0.58 3.82 -21.32
C ALA A 34 -1.72 3.57 -22.32
N VAL A 35 -2.67 2.71 -21.96
CA VAL A 35 -3.83 2.40 -22.80
C VAL A 35 -4.71 3.64 -23.02
N SER A 36 -4.93 4.46 -21.99
CA SER A 36 -5.79 5.65 -22.09
C SER A 36 -5.24 6.76 -22.97
N GLN A 37 -3.90 6.86 -23.09
CA GLN A 37 -3.22 7.93 -23.83
C GLN A 37 -2.61 7.44 -25.15
N ASP A 38 -2.85 6.17 -25.54
CA ASP A 38 -2.21 5.52 -26.69
C ASP A 38 -0.68 5.65 -26.66
N PHE A 39 -0.09 5.41 -25.49
CA PHE A 39 1.31 5.66 -25.20
C PHE A 39 2.08 4.34 -24.96
N PRO A 40 3.34 4.20 -25.40
CA PRO A 40 4.11 2.97 -25.21
C PRO A 40 4.32 2.66 -23.72
N LEU A 41 3.94 1.46 -23.28
CA LEU A 41 4.05 1.05 -21.88
C LEU A 41 5.50 1.19 -21.35
N THR A 42 6.49 0.85 -22.18
CA THR A 42 7.92 0.89 -21.82
C THR A 42 8.41 2.26 -21.40
N GLU A 43 7.81 3.34 -21.89
CA GLU A 43 8.20 4.71 -21.54
C GLU A 43 7.75 5.10 -20.13
N LEU A 44 6.72 4.43 -19.59
CA LEU A 44 6.24 4.64 -18.22
C LEU A 44 7.02 3.83 -17.17
N TRP A 45 7.92 2.93 -17.60
CA TRP A 45 8.76 2.08 -16.73
C TRP A 45 10.18 2.64 -16.53
N GLY A 46 10.31 3.96 -16.48
CA GLY A 46 11.58 4.65 -16.23
C GLY A 46 11.98 4.74 -14.75
N GLU A 47 12.91 5.65 -14.42
CA GLU A 47 13.46 5.82 -13.06
C GLU A 47 12.38 6.17 -12.01
N ALA A 48 11.34 6.91 -12.41
CA ALA A 48 10.25 7.29 -11.53
C ALA A 48 9.41 6.08 -11.04
N THR A 49 9.41 4.98 -11.79
CA THR A 49 8.60 3.79 -11.48
C THR A 49 9.11 3.07 -10.23
N LEU A 50 10.43 3.01 -10.04
CA LEU A 50 11.01 2.46 -8.81
C LEU A 50 10.56 3.28 -7.59
N PHE A 51 10.58 4.61 -7.71
CA PHE A 51 10.13 5.49 -6.64
C PHE A 51 8.64 5.30 -6.33
N GLN A 52 7.79 5.20 -7.36
CA GLN A 52 6.37 4.91 -7.21
C GLN A 52 6.12 3.57 -6.51
N VAL A 53 6.86 2.52 -6.87
CA VAL A 53 6.74 1.19 -6.24
C VAL A 53 7.11 1.27 -4.77
N MET A 54 8.20 1.98 -4.44
CA MET A 54 8.62 2.17 -3.05
C MET A 54 7.58 2.97 -2.26
N THR A 55 7.03 4.03 -2.83
CA THR A 55 5.95 4.81 -2.21
C THR A 55 4.71 3.95 -1.96
N ALA A 56 4.22 3.22 -2.96
CA ALA A 56 3.06 2.33 -2.82
C ALA A 56 3.28 1.19 -1.80
N SER A 57 4.50 0.65 -1.75
CA SER A 57 4.86 -0.46 -0.85
C SER A 57 5.09 0.00 0.58
N SER A 58 5.48 1.26 0.80
CA SER A 58 6.04 1.72 2.07
C SER A 58 5.15 1.52 3.30
N PRO A 59 3.81 1.70 3.26
CA PRO A 59 2.97 1.41 4.44
C PRO A 59 3.05 -0.06 4.86
N PHE A 60 3.06 -0.98 3.88
CA PHE A 60 3.11 -2.41 4.13
C PHE A 60 4.51 -2.88 4.53
N LEU A 61 5.55 -2.24 4.00
CA LEU A 61 6.93 -2.46 4.44
C LEU A 61 7.08 -2.13 5.92
N VAL A 62 6.51 -1.01 6.37
CA VAL A 62 6.48 -0.66 7.80
C VAL A 62 5.79 -1.77 8.61
N LEU A 63 4.57 -2.18 8.23
CA LEU A 63 3.87 -3.27 8.92
C LEU A 63 4.71 -4.56 8.99
N SER A 64 5.37 -4.91 7.88
CA SER A 64 6.17 -6.13 7.75
C SER A 64 7.46 -6.09 8.57
N ILE A 65 8.17 -4.96 8.58
CA ILE A 65 9.42 -4.76 9.34
C ILE A 65 9.13 -4.85 10.85
N PHE A 66 8.02 -4.26 11.30
CA PHE A 66 7.56 -4.37 12.69
C PHE A 66 6.91 -5.73 13.02
N GLY A 67 6.75 -6.62 12.05
CA GLY A 67 6.19 -7.96 12.25
C GLY A 67 4.69 -7.97 12.52
N ILE A 68 3.96 -6.95 12.06
CA ILE A 68 2.51 -6.83 12.22
C ILE A 68 1.82 -7.72 11.18
N SER A 69 1.30 -8.85 11.64
CA SER A 69 0.57 -9.83 10.80
C SER A 69 -0.96 -9.72 10.92
N ALA A 70 -1.48 -8.72 11.62
CA ALA A 70 -2.92 -8.55 11.82
C ALA A 70 -3.60 -8.21 10.49
N CYS A 71 -4.46 -9.12 10.00
CA CYS A 71 -5.13 -8.98 8.70
C CYS A 71 -5.87 -7.65 8.53
N ARG A 72 -6.51 -7.12 9.59
CA ARG A 72 -7.23 -5.84 9.54
C ARG A 72 -6.32 -4.66 9.18
N SER A 73 -5.11 -4.58 9.75
CA SER A 73 -4.16 -3.50 9.42
C SER A 73 -3.77 -3.53 7.96
N TRP A 74 -3.59 -4.73 7.39
CA TRP A 74 -3.29 -4.90 5.97
C TRP A 74 -4.47 -4.53 5.08
N ILE A 75 -5.70 -4.94 5.44
CA ILE A 75 -6.92 -4.60 4.68
C ILE A 75 -7.15 -3.09 4.66
N VAL A 76 -7.00 -2.41 5.80
CA VAL A 76 -7.17 -0.94 5.88
C VAL A 76 -6.12 -0.24 5.01
N GLY A 77 -4.85 -0.66 5.12
CA GLY A 77 -3.78 -0.14 4.27
C GLY A 77 -4.08 -0.34 2.79
N LEU A 78 -4.47 -1.56 2.38
CA LEU A 78 -4.82 -1.88 0.99
C LEU A 78 -5.99 -1.04 0.49
N SER A 79 -7.03 -0.89 1.30
CA SER A 79 -8.22 -0.12 0.92
C SER A 79 -7.89 1.34 0.65
N LEU A 80 -7.08 1.96 1.52
CA LEU A 80 -6.65 3.35 1.36
C LEU A 80 -5.68 3.53 0.19
N THR A 81 -4.74 2.59 0.01
CA THR A 81 -3.84 2.58 -1.15
C THR A 81 -4.63 2.49 -2.44
N VAL A 82 -5.59 1.56 -2.56
CA VAL A 82 -6.44 1.42 -3.75
C VAL A 82 -7.27 2.68 -3.99
N ALA A 83 -7.90 3.24 -2.94
CA ALA A 83 -8.71 4.45 -3.08
C ALA A 83 -7.87 5.63 -3.59
N LEU A 84 -6.69 5.83 -3.01
CA LEU A 84 -5.82 6.93 -3.39
C LEU A 84 -5.22 6.77 -4.78
N TRP A 85 -4.64 5.61 -5.08
CA TRP A 85 -4.03 5.34 -6.39
C TRP A 85 -5.09 5.24 -7.48
N GLY A 86 -6.30 4.79 -7.16
CA GLY A 86 -7.44 4.85 -8.06
C GLY A 86 -7.87 6.30 -8.36
N TYR A 87 -7.89 7.17 -7.36
CA TYR A 87 -8.12 8.60 -7.58
C TYR A 87 -7.02 9.24 -8.41
N TYR A 88 -5.76 8.91 -8.14
CA TYR A 88 -4.62 9.36 -8.95
C TYR A 88 -4.79 8.97 -10.43
N LEU A 89 -5.11 7.70 -10.69
CA LEU A 89 -5.35 7.19 -12.04
C LEU A 89 -6.54 7.89 -12.72
N TRP A 90 -7.61 8.14 -11.97
CA TRP A 90 -8.76 8.85 -12.50
C TRP A 90 -8.40 10.30 -12.89
N ASP A 91 -7.65 11.02 -12.05
CA ASP A 91 -7.17 12.37 -12.35
C ASP A 91 -6.25 12.35 -13.59
N THR A 92 -5.24 11.49 -13.63
CA THR A 92 -4.30 11.44 -14.77
C THR A 92 -4.96 11.10 -16.11
N THR A 93 -6.08 10.39 -16.10
CA THR A 93 -6.82 10.02 -17.32
C THR A 93 -7.89 11.04 -17.73
N HIS A 94 -8.35 11.91 -16.82
CA HIS A 94 -9.45 12.86 -17.06
C HIS A 94 -9.04 14.33 -16.96
N TYR A 95 -7.84 14.62 -16.45
CA TYR A 95 -7.37 15.97 -16.23
C TYR A 95 -7.09 16.68 -17.56
N LYS A 96 -7.76 17.83 -17.76
CA LYS A 96 -7.67 18.64 -19.00
C LYS A 96 -6.76 19.87 -18.87
N GLY A 97 -6.06 20.03 -17.74
CA GLY A 97 -5.14 21.16 -17.54
C GLY A 97 -3.81 20.94 -18.27
N GLY A 98 -3.20 22.03 -18.74
CA GLY A 98 -1.96 21.99 -19.54
C GLY A 98 -0.66 21.72 -18.77
N GLY A 99 -0.68 20.96 -17.67
CA GLY A 99 0.51 20.70 -16.85
C GLY A 99 0.30 19.67 -15.75
N ALA A 100 1.38 19.25 -15.10
CA ALA A 100 1.34 18.25 -14.03
C ALA A 100 0.63 18.81 -12.78
N ASN A 101 -0.27 18.01 -12.19
CA ASN A 101 -0.92 18.34 -10.92
C ASN A 101 0.07 18.16 -9.76
N ILE A 102 0.85 19.21 -9.46
CA ILE A 102 1.89 19.19 -8.42
C ILE A 102 1.29 18.82 -7.05
N GLY A 103 0.08 19.31 -6.75
CA GLY A 103 -0.60 19.01 -5.50
C GLY A 103 -0.86 17.51 -5.33
N LEU A 104 -1.28 16.84 -6.39
CA LEU A 104 -1.49 15.39 -6.41
C LEU A 104 -0.17 14.62 -6.28
N GLY A 105 0.92 15.09 -6.90
CA GLY A 105 2.26 14.52 -6.74
C GLY A 105 2.75 14.59 -5.28
N ILE A 106 2.58 15.75 -4.63
CA ILE A 106 2.89 15.93 -3.20
C ILE A 106 2.03 15.01 -2.34
N LEU A 107 0.73 14.92 -2.63
CA LEU A 107 -0.20 14.08 -1.88
C LEU A 107 0.20 12.60 -1.97
N LEU A 108 0.55 12.11 -3.17
CA LEU A 108 1.06 10.76 -3.36
C LEU A 108 2.37 10.52 -2.60
N LEU A 109 3.31 11.47 -2.66
CA LEU A 109 4.59 11.38 -1.96
C LEU A 109 4.41 11.22 -0.45
N PHE A 110 3.51 12.00 0.15
CA PHE A 110 3.25 11.97 1.59
C PHE A 110 2.22 10.92 2.00
N SER A 111 1.47 10.35 1.06
CA SER A 111 0.42 9.37 1.32
C SER A 111 0.81 8.16 2.16
N PRO A 112 2.07 7.67 2.15
CA PRO A 112 2.42 6.56 3.00
C PRO A 112 2.21 6.82 4.48
N VAL A 113 2.40 8.06 4.93
CA VAL A 113 2.29 8.44 6.34
C VAL A 113 0.86 8.25 6.87
N PRO A 114 -0.19 8.89 6.30
CA PRO A 114 -1.55 8.69 6.77
C PRO A 114 -2.04 7.25 6.57
N ILE A 115 -1.64 6.55 5.49
CA ILE A 115 -2.01 5.15 5.28
C ILE A 115 -1.41 4.25 6.37
N THR A 116 -0.15 4.47 6.73
CA THR A 116 0.52 3.74 7.82
C THR A 116 -0.16 4.02 9.15
N ILE A 117 -0.45 5.29 9.46
CA ILE A 117 -1.15 5.69 10.70
C ILE A 117 -2.51 5.00 10.79
N ALA A 118 -3.32 5.03 9.72
CA ALA A 118 -4.63 4.39 9.70
C ALA A 118 -4.54 2.87 9.88
N SER A 119 -3.56 2.23 9.23
CA SER A 119 -3.32 0.79 9.34
C SER A 119 -2.93 0.38 10.76
N LEU A 120 -2.11 1.19 11.44
CA LEU A 120 -1.73 1.00 12.84
C LEU A 120 -2.89 1.32 13.80
N ALA A 121 -3.67 2.37 13.53
CA ALA A 121 -4.85 2.71 14.33
C ALA A 121 -5.89 1.57 14.29
N ALA A 122 -6.04 0.89 13.15
CA ALA A 122 -6.89 -0.29 13.03
C ALA A 122 -6.47 -1.42 13.99
N LEU A 123 -5.17 -1.54 14.31
CA LEU A 123 -4.68 -2.47 15.33
C LEU A 123 -5.09 -2.04 16.74
N ALA A 124 -4.99 -0.74 17.05
CA ALA A 124 -5.35 -0.19 18.35
C ALA A 124 -6.84 -0.40 18.69
N THR A 125 -7.73 -0.33 17.70
CA THR A 125 -9.15 -0.63 17.89
C THR A 125 -9.43 -2.08 18.31
N TYR A 126 -8.48 -3.00 18.09
CA TYR A 126 -8.56 -4.40 18.51
C TYR A 126 -8.21 -4.60 19.99
N GLY A 127 -7.23 -3.83 20.50
CA GLY A 127 -6.86 -3.86 21.93
C GLY A 127 -8.05 -3.55 22.84
N ASN A 128 -8.94 -2.65 22.38
CA ASN A 128 -10.18 -2.29 23.06
C ASN A 128 -11.31 -3.32 22.88
N ARG A 129 -11.24 -4.24 21.90
CA ARG A 129 -12.29 -5.24 21.61
C ARG A 129 -12.00 -6.64 22.14
N ARG A 130 -10.83 -6.95 22.70
CA ARG A 130 -10.67 -8.18 23.51
C ARG A 130 -11.59 -8.21 24.75
N ALA A 131 -12.13 -7.06 25.16
CA ALA A 131 -13.22 -6.99 26.16
C ALA A 131 -14.62 -7.25 25.56
N ALA A 132 -14.79 -7.20 24.23
CA ALA A 132 -16.08 -7.38 23.55
C ALA A 132 -16.20 -8.72 22.79
N ASP A 133 -15.07 -9.31 22.38
CA ASP A 133 -15.01 -10.62 21.70
C ASP A 133 -14.73 -11.78 22.70
N GLY A 134 -14.80 -11.50 24.01
CA GLY A 134 -14.77 -12.50 25.07
C GLY A 134 -16.15 -13.14 25.30
N VAL A 135 -16.72 -13.71 24.24
CA VAL A 135 -17.88 -14.61 24.35
C VAL A 135 -17.57 -15.87 23.54
N ASP A 136 -17.19 -16.90 24.30
CA ASP A 136 -17.34 -18.33 24.05
C ASP A 136 -16.72 -18.96 22.80
N ALA A 137 -15.62 -19.68 23.02
CA ALA A 137 -15.39 -20.98 22.41
C ALA A 137 -14.50 -21.86 23.32
N ASP A 138 -14.91 -22.01 24.58
CA ASP A 138 -14.74 -23.26 25.33
C ASP A 138 -16.03 -24.06 25.11
N ARG A 139 -16.14 -24.74 23.96
CA ARG A 139 -17.04 -25.88 23.71
C ARG A 139 -16.48 -26.74 22.58
#